data_AF-A0A954I1D5-F1
#
_entry.id   AF-A0A954I1D5-F1
#
_cell.length_a   1.000
_cell.length_b   1.000
_cell.length_c   1.000
_cell.angle_alpha   90.00
_cell.angle_beta   90.00
_cell.angle_gamma   90.00
#
_symmetry.space_group_name_H-M   'P 1'
#
loop_
_entity.id
_entity.type
_entity.pdbx_description
1 polymer ?
#
loop_
_entity_poly.entity_id
_entity_poly.type
_entity_poly.pdbx_seq_one_letter_code
_entity_poly.pdbx_strand_id
1 'polypeptide(L)'
;IVNATPGQCVETIDVESRIFRYRPDFVLFSLGPGEAAHGTSGLLAFEQSLGRLLVRLADAGIVAVLCTPPLTPVDEAEDSVDRLIYVEAIRAIAAEYDVPLVDHFAHWETAATEIGGLERWFEGESTSPGRVGHEQLTRRIILDLQLDQVVVIG
;
A
#
# COMPACT_ATOMS: atom_id res chain seq x y z
N ILE A 1 0.61 -7.19 13.72
CA ILE A 1 1.38 -8.36 13.20
C ILE A 1 1.68 -8.06 11.74
N VAL A 2 2.94 -8.08 11.31
CA VAL A 2 3.27 -8.01 9.87
C VAL A 2 3.21 -9.42 9.32
N ASN A 3 2.30 -9.69 8.39
CA ASN A 3 2.10 -11.01 7.79
C ASN A 3 2.18 -10.95 6.26
N ALA A 4 3.27 -10.35 5.76
CA ALA A 4 3.53 -10.17 4.34
C ALA A 4 4.37 -11.33 3.79
N THR A 5 4.06 -11.78 2.57
CA THR A 5 4.92 -12.66 1.78
C THR A 5 5.46 -11.85 0.59
N PRO A 6 6.79 -11.82 0.33
CA PRO A 6 7.34 -11.14 -0.83
C PRO A 6 6.69 -11.63 -2.14
N GLY A 7 6.31 -10.69 -3.00
CA GLY A 7 5.68 -10.99 -4.30
C GLY A 7 4.25 -11.53 -4.23
N GLN A 8 3.61 -11.55 -3.05
CA GLN A 8 2.22 -11.99 -2.93
C GLN A 8 1.26 -10.96 -3.51
N CYS A 9 0.45 -11.40 -4.47
CA CYS A 9 -0.66 -10.62 -5.03
C CYS A 9 -1.96 -10.91 -4.25
N VAL A 10 -2.86 -9.93 -4.23
CA VAL A 10 -4.18 -9.96 -3.57
C VAL A 10 -4.98 -11.20 -3.97
N GLU A 11 -4.94 -11.57 -5.25
CA GLU A 11 -5.61 -12.76 -5.78
C GLU A 11 -5.20 -14.06 -5.07
N THR A 12 -3.96 -14.13 -4.58
CA THR A 12 -3.36 -15.35 -4.00
C THR A 12 -3.36 -15.36 -2.47
N ILE A 13 -3.93 -14.35 -1.82
CA ILE A 13 -3.95 -14.29 -0.36
C ILE A 13 -4.92 -15.34 0.19
N ASP A 14 -4.38 -16.27 0.97
CA ASP A 14 -5.19 -17.12 1.86
C ASP A 14 -5.65 -16.30 3.07
N VAL A 15 -6.80 -15.63 2.93
CA VAL A 15 -7.31 -14.72 3.96
C VAL A 15 -7.62 -15.41 5.29
N GLU A 16 -7.95 -16.71 5.29
CA GLU A 16 -8.28 -17.43 6.52
C GLU A 16 -7.05 -17.54 7.41
N SER A 17 -5.95 -18.06 6.85
CA SER A 17 -4.71 -18.26 7.59
C SER A 17 -3.91 -16.97 7.78
N ARG A 18 -4.09 -15.97 6.90
CA ARG A 18 -3.28 -14.75 6.92
C ARG A 18 -3.93 -13.58 7.63
N ILE A 19 -5.27 -13.53 7.69
CA ILE A 19 -6.03 -12.41 8.23
C ILE A 19 -7.01 -12.87 9.30
N PHE A 20 -8.04 -13.66 8.94
CA PHE A 20 -9.18 -13.92 9.81
C PHE A 20 -8.81 -14.67 11.09
N ARG A 21 -7.83 -15.57 11.05
CA ARG A 21 -7.36 -16.28 12.26
C ARG A 21 -6.94 -15.36 13.40
N TYR A 22 -6.52 -14.13 13.09
CA TYR A 22 -6.07 -13.15 14.08
C TYR A 22 -7.20 -12.27 14.62
N ARG A 23 -8.39 -12.34 14.01
CA ARG A 23 -9.56 -11.50 14.33
C ARG A 23 -9.18 -10.02 14.48
N PRO A 24 -8.51 -9.42 13.48
CA PRO A 24 -8.04 -8.04 13.59
C PRO A 24 -9.21 -7.06 13.52
N ASP A 25 -9.10 -5.92 14.20
CA ASP A 25 -10.03 -4.81 14.01
C ASP A 25 -9.78 -4.11 12.66
N PHE A 26 -8.52 -4.09 12.21
CA PHE A 26 -8.14 -3.51 10.92
C PHE A 26 -6.93 -4.20 10.28
N VAL A 27 -6.78 -4.03 8.96
CA VAL A 27 -5.68 -4.57 8.16
C VAL A 27 -5.12 -3.48 7.24
N LEU A 28 -3.80 -3.28 7.29
CA LEU A 28 -3.06 -2.41 6.37
C LEU A 28 -2.59 -3.22 5.15
N PHE A 29 -3.01 -2.84 3.96
CA PHE A 29 -2.57 -3.45 2.70
C PHE A 29 -1.57 -2.55 1.99
N SER A 30 -0.29 -2.91 2.07
CA SER A 30 0.75 -2.31 1.22
C SER A 30 0.72 -2.99 -0.15
N LEU A 31 0.11 -2.31 -1.12
CA LEU A 31 -0.07 -2.81 -2.48
C LEU A 31 1.02 -2.26 -3.40
N GLY A 32 1.26 -2.88 -4.56
CA GLY A 32 2.14 -2.32 -5.58
C GLY A 32 2.95 -3.34 -6.36
N PRO A 33 4.25 -3.57 -6.04
CA PRO A 33 5.20 -4.14 -7.00
C PRO A 33 4.84 -5.53 -7.54
N GLY A 34 4.15 -6.37 -6.75
CA GLY A 34 3.69 -7.68 -7.21
C GLY A 34 2.56 -7.60 -8.24
N GLU A 35 1.64 -6.64 -8.06
CA GLU A 35 0.49 -6.47 -8.96
C GLU A 35 0.92 -5.85 -10.29
N ALA A 36 1.75 -4.80 -10.22
CA ALA A 36 2.26 -4.09 -11.40
C ALA A 36 3.10 -4.99 -12.32
N ALA A 37 3.72 -6.06 -11.80
CA ALA A 37 4.48 -7.02 -12.60
C ALA A 37 3.61 -7.79 -13.63
N HIS A 38 2.28 -7.77 -13.49
CA HIS A 38 1.35 -8.33 -14.48
C HIS A 38 0.95 -7.32 -15.59
N GLY A 39 1.49 -6.10 -15.52
CA GLY A 39 1.17 -4.98 -16.38
C GLY A 39 -0.31 -4.64 -16.42
N THR A 40 -0.73 -3.84 -17.41
CA THR A 40 -2.15 -3.49 -17.61
C THR A 40 -3.09 -4.68 -17.81
N SER A 41 -2.58 -5.81 -18.30
CA SER A 41 -3.38 -7.03 -18.48
C SER A 41 -3.90 -7.63 -17.17
N GLY A 42 -3.18 -7.41 -16.05
CA GLY A 42 -3.58 -7.86 -14.72
C GLY A 42 -4.55 -6.92 -14.00
N LEU A 43 -4.76 -5.70 -14.49
CA LEU A 43 -5.44 -4.64 -13.75
C LEU A 43 -6.88 -5.03 -13.36
N LEU A 44 -7.65 -5.55 -14.32
CA LEU A 44 -9.03 -5.97 -14.07
C LEU A 44 -9.11 -7.08 -13.02
N ALA A 45 -8.17 -8.05 -13.06
CA ALA A 45 -8.13 -9.14 -12.10
C ALA A 45 -7.76 -8.62 -10.69
N PHE A 46 -6.85 -7.65 -10.62
CA PHE A 46 -6.49 -6.95 -9.39
C PHE A 46 -7.68 -6.20 -8.80
N GLU A 47 -8.34 -5.32 -9.58
CA GLU A 47 -9.49 -4.52 -9.12
C GLU A 47 -10.61 -5.43 -8.57
N GLN A 48 -10.97 -6.48 -9.32
CA GLN A 48 -12.00 -7.41 -8.89
C GLN A 48 -11.59 -8.21 -7.65
N SER A 49 -10.32 -8.62 -7.55
CA SER A 49 -9.84 -9.40 -6.40
C SER A 49 -9.78 -8.54 -5.14
N LEU A 50 -9.30 -7.30 -5.25
CA LEU A 50 -9.28 -6.36 -4.15
C LEU A 50 -10.70 -5.99 -3.72
N GLY A 51 -11.59 -5.69 -4.65
CA GLY A 51 -12.99 -5.42 -4.34
C GLY A 51 -13.68 -6.57 -3.61
N ARG A 52 -13.49 -7.82 -4.07
CA ARG A 52 -13.98 -9.02 -3.35
C ARG A 52 -13.39 -9.15 -1.95
N LEU A 53 -12.10 -8.87 -1.79
CA LEU A 53 -11.44 -8.92 -0.50
C LEU A 53 -12.02 -7.87 0.47
N LEU A 54 -12.22 -6.64 0.00
CA LEU A 54 -12.78 -5.55 0.79
C LEU A 54 -14.20 -5.87 1.28
N VAL A 55 -15.06 -6.41 0.41
CA VAL A 55 -16.40 -6.86 0.80
C VAL A 55 -16.33 -7.93 1.90
N ARG A 56 -15.46 -8.94 1.74
CA ARG A 56 -15.31 -10.00 2.74
C ARG A 56 -14.80 -9.49 4.09
N LEU A 57 -13.91 -8.49 4.10
CA LEU A 57 -13.42 -7.86 5.32
C LEU A 57 -14.52 -7.05 6.00
N ALA A 58 -15.28 -6.28 5.22
CA ALA A 58 -16.40 -5.50 5.73
C ALA A 58 -17.50 -6.38 6.33
N ASP A 59 -17.87 -7.48 5.67
CA ASP A 59 -18.83 -8.48 6.19
C ASP A 59 -18.37 -9.11 7.52
N ALA A 60 -17.06 -9.18 7.74
CA ALA A 60 -16.45 -9.67 8.98
C ALA A 60 -16.26 -8.57 10.05
N GLY A 61 -16.64 -7.33 9.77
CA GLY A 61 -16.46 -6.18 10.67
C GLY A 61 -15.00 -5.71 10.78
N ILE A 62 -14.17 -6.01 9.78
CA ILE A 62 -12.74 -5.68 9.74
C ILE A 62 -12.53 -4.47 8.83
N VAL A 63 -11.86 -3.43 9.33
CA VAL A 63 -11.54 -2.24 8.54
C VAL A 63 -10.31 -2.49 7.67
N ALA A 64 -10.46 -2.40 6.35
CA ALA A 64 -9.31 -2.38 5.45
C ALA A 64 -8.74 -0.97 5.35
N VAL A 65 -7.43 -0.84 5.34
CA VAL A 65 -6.71 0.41 5.02
C VAL A 65 -5.79 0.12 3.85
N LEU A 66 -5.96 0.87 2.76
CA LEU A 66 -5.13 0.70 1.57
C LEU A 66 -3.94 1.63 1.63
N CYS A 67 -2.76 1.12 1.28
CA CYS A 67 -1.54 1.91 1.13
C CYS A 67 -1.04 1.78 -0.31
N THR A 68 -0.84 2.91 -0.99
CA THR A 68 -0.15 2.91 -2.29
C THR A 68 1.31 2.49 -2.08
N PRO A 69 2.00 1.94 -3.10
CA PRO A 69 3.44 1.75 -2.99
C PRO A 69 4.16 3.11 -2.88
N PRO A 70 5.34 3.18 -2.23
CA PRO A 70 6.24 4.35 -2.38
C PRO A 70 6.65 4.52 -3.86
N LEU A 71 7.27 5.63 -4.26
CA LEU A 71 7.94 5.75 -5.59
C LEU A 71 9.31 5.03 -5.54
N THR A 72 9.73 4.34 -6.61
CA THR A 72 11.09 3.76 -6.71
C THR A 72 11.94 4.57 -7.70
N PRO A 73 13.24 4.81 -7.42
CA PRO A 73 14.11 5.60 -8.29
C PRO A 73 14.57 4.89 -9.58
N VAL A 74 14.28 3.60 -9.78
CA VAL A 74 14.85 2.76 -10.85
C VAL A 74 13.81 2.29 -11.86
N ASP A 75 12.63 2.91 -11.91
CA ASP A 75 11.60 2.47 -12.86
C ASP A 75 12.05 2.81 -14.29
N GLU A 76 12.20 1.78 -15.13
CA GLU A 76 12.26 1.96 -16.58
C GLU A 76 10.93 2.59 -17.06
N ALA A 77 10.94 3.28 -18.20
CA ALA A 77 9.81 4.12 -18.60
C ALA A 77 8.46 3.36 -18.72
N GLU A 78 8.48 2.07 -19.11
CA GLU A 78 7.27 1.24 -19.20
C GLU A 78 6.80 0.75 -17.82
N ASP A 79 7.71 0.27 -16.97
CA ASP A 79 7.40 -0.14 -15.58
C ASP A 79 6.85 1.02 -14.75
N SER A 80 7.30 2.25 -15.04
CA SER A 80 6.78 3.48 -14.45
C SER A 80 5.30 3.74 -14.79
N VAL A 81 4.88 3.48 -16.03
CA VAL A 81 3.51 3.74 -16.48
C VAL A 81 2.54 2.72 -15.87
N ASP A 82 2.88 1.44 -15.93
CA ASP A 82 2.02 0.39 -15.38
C ASP A 82 1.85 0.58 -13.87
N ARG A 83 2.93 0.89 -13.15
CA ARG A 83 2.86 1.19 -11.72
C ARG A 83 1.95 2.38 -11.39
N LEU A 84 2.03 3.47 -12.16
CA LEU A 84 1.15 4.62 -11.99
C LEU A 84 -0.32 4.24 -12.16
N ILE A 85 -0.64 3.37 -13.13
CA ILE A 85 -2.00 2.86 -13.33
C ILE A 85 -2.50 2.11 -12.08
N TYR A 86 -1.67 1.25 -11.48
CA TYR A 86 -2.05 0.56 -10.24
C TYR A 86 -2.17 1.51 -9.05
N VAL A 87 -1.35 2.56 -8.95
CA VAL A 87 -1.48 3.60 -7.92
C VAL A 87 -2.84 4.30 -8.03
N GLU A 88 -3.24 4.70 -9.23
CA GLU A 88 -4.55 5.31 -9.47
C GLU A 88 -5.70 4.34 -9.21
N ALA A 89 -5.56 3.05 -9.58
CA ALA A 89 -6.56 2.04 -9.26
C ALA A 89 -6.74 1.86 -7.74
N ILE A 90 -5.64 1.86 -6.97
CA ILE A 90 -5.70 1.81 -5.50
C ILE A 90 -6.45 3.02 -4.94
N ARG A 91 -6.15 4.23 -5.44
CA ARG A 91 -6.85 5.47 -5.04
C ARG A 91 -8.35 5.39 -5.36
N ALA A 92 -8.70 4.94 -6.56
CA ALA A 92 -10.07 4.81 -7.01
C ALA A 92 -10.85 3.77 -6.19
N ILE A 93 -10.28 2.59 -5.96
CA ILE A 93 -10.89 1.54 -5.13
C ILE A 93 -11.07 2.02 -3.69
N ALA A 94 -10.09 2.73 -3.12
CA ALA A 94 -10.23 3.28 -1.77
C ALA A 94 -11.44 4.20 -1.66
N ALA A 95 -11.63 5.08 -2.65
CA ALA A 95 -12.79 5.97 -2.72
C ALA A 95 -14.11 5.23 -3.01
N GLU A 96 -14.11 4.24 -3.90
CA GLU A 96 -15.31 3.47 -4.27
C GLU A 96 -15.86 2.66 -3.09
N TYR A 97 -14.96 2.03 -2.32
CA TYR A 97 -15.33 1.19 -1.18
C TYR A 97 -15.38 1.94 0.16
N ASP A 98 -15.14 3.26 0.15
CA ASP A 98 -15.11 4.14 1.33
C ASP A 98 -14.17 3.60 2.43
N VAL A 99 -12.96 3.19 2.03
CA VAL A 99 -11.92 2.69 2.94
C VAL A 99 -10.77 3.70 3.08
N PRO A 100 -10.14 3.82 4.26
CA PRO A 100 -9.01 4.73 4.44
C PRO A 100 -7.85 4.45 3.49
N LEU A 101 -7.22 5.52 3.02
CA LEU A 101 -6.05 5.49 2.12
C LEU A 101 -4.84 6.15 2.81
N VAL A 102 -3.69 5.49 2.73
CA VAL A 102 -2.37 6.06 3.05
C VAL A 102 -1.57 6.17 1.75
N ASP A 103 -1.42 7.39 1.24
CA ASP A 103 -0.81 7.64 -0.06
C ASP A 103 0.70 7.85 0.05
N HIS A 104 1.44 6.74 0.18
CA HIS A 104 2.90 6.77 0.16
C HIS A 104 3.46 7.25 -1.17
N PHE A 105 2.74 7.08 -2.28
CA PHE A 105 3.24 7.45 -3.59
C PHE A 105 3.36 8.97 -3.69
N ALA A 106 2.28 9.70 -3.37
CA ALA A 106 2.26 11.17 -3.36
C ALA A 106 3.28 11.77 -2.39
N HIS A 107 3.47 11.16 -1.21
CA HIS A 107 4.49 11.61 -0.26
C HIS A 107 5.91 11.44 -0.82
N TRP A 108 6.16 10.34 -1.52
CA TRP A 108 7.44 10.08 -2.16
C TRP A 108 7.70 10.99 -3.37
N GLU A 109 6.68 11.27 -4.18
CA GLU A 109 6.78 12.25 -5.29
C GLU A 109 7.19 13.62 -4.77
N THR A 110 6.61 14.05 -3.65
CA THR A 110 6.98 15.33 -3.01
C THR A 110 8.45 15.34 -2.64
N ALA A 111 8.97 14.27 -2.04
CA ALA A 111 10.37 14.16 -1.67
C ALA A 111 11.33 14.05 -2.87
N ALA A 112 10.87 13.49 -3.99
CA ALA A 112 11.65 13.43 -5.23
C ALA A 112 11.89 14.82 -5.85
N THR A 113 11.10 15.83 -5.48
CA THR A 113 11.35 17.22 -5.90
C THR A 113 12.52 17.89 -5.16
N GLU A 114 12.95 17.33 -4.02
CA GLU A 114 14.09 17.81 -3.25
C GLU A 114 15.39 17.15 -3.75
N ILE A 115 16.45 17.94 -3.96
CA ILE A 115 17.76 17.41 -4.37
C ILE A 115 18.28 16.40 -3.33
N GLY A 116 18.47 15.15 -3.74
CA GLY A 116 18.91 14.07 -2.85
C GLY A 116 17.83 13.54 -1.91
N GLY A 117 16.58 14.02 -2.06
CA GLY A 117 15.48 13.78 -1.12
C GLY A 117 14.93 12.36 -1.15
N LEU A 118 14.97 11.72 -2.33
CA LEU A 118 14.51 10.34 -2.51
C LEU A 118 15.63 9.36 -2.16
N GLU A 119 16.87 9.62 -2.58
CA GLU A 119 18.04 8.76 -2.39
C GLU A 119 18.33 8.49 -0.92
N ARG A 120 18.12 9.48 -0.04
CA ARG A 120 18.28 9.32 1.42
C ARG A 120 17.28 8.34 2.06
N TRP A 121 16.22 7.96 1.36
CA TRP A 121 15.20 7.03 1.85
C TRP A 121 15.45 5.59 1.38
N PHE A 122 16.40 5.38 0.47
CA PHE A 122 16.85 4.06 0.02
C PHE A 122 18.21 3.72 0.63
N GLU A 123 18.54 2.42 0.66
CA GLU A 123 19.84 1.93 1.11
C GLU A 123 20.68 1.48 -0.09
N GLY A 124 21.71 2.25 -0.43
CA GLY A 124 22.58 1.95 -1.57
C GLY A 124 21.81 1.92 -2.89
N GLU A 125 21.99 0.84 -3.66
CA GLU A 125 21.31 0.60 -4.95
C GLU A 125 20.00 -0.19 -4.80
N SER A 126 19.48 -0.32 -3.57
CA SER A 126 18.24 -1.05 -3.29
C SER A 126 17.02 -0.36 -3.92
N THR A 127 16.11 -1.14 -4.49
CA THR A 127 14.77 -0.70 -4.90
C THR A 127 13.75 -0.72 -3.76
N SER A 128 14.16 -1.19 -2.58
CA SER A 128 13.37 -1.20 -1.35
C SER A 128 13.82 -0.08 -0.39
N PRO A 129 12.87 0.57 0.32
CA PRO A 129 13.19 1.58 1.32
C PRO A 129 14.18 1.08 2.37
N GLY A 130 15.15 1.92 2.73
CA GLY A 130 16.04 1.69 3.86
C GLY A 130 15.40 2.07 5.19
N ARG A 131 16.18 2.10 6.28
CA ARG A 131 15.71 2.49 7.61
C ARG A 131 14.93 3.81 7.62
N VAL A 132 15.47 4.85 6.96
CA VAL A 132 14.84 6.17 6.90
C VAL A 132 13.56 6.13 6.05
N GLY A 133 13.55 5.38 4.94
CA GLY A 133 12.35 5.21 4.13
C GLY A 133 11.22 4.50 4.90
N HIS A 134 11.54 3.45 5.65
CA HIS A 134 10.56 2.78 6.54
C HIS A 134 10.01 3.72 7.63
N GLU A 135 10.85 4.62 8.16
CA GLU A 135 10.41 5.66 9.09
C GLU A 135 9.39 6.59 8.43
N GLN A 136 9.63 7.01 7.19
CA GLN A 136 8.69 7.84 6.44
C GLN A 136 7.37 7.12 6.13
N LEU A 137 7.42 5.82 5.80
CA LEU A 137 6.21 5.02 5.55
C LEU A 137 5.36 4.98 6.82
N THR A 138 6.01 4.64 7.94
CA THR A 138 5.34 4.55 9.24
C THR A 138 4.77 5.91 9.67
N ARG A 139 5.54 6.98 9.50
CA ARG A 139 5.09 8.34 9.81
C ARG A 139 3.83 8.72 9.03
N ARG A 140 3.76 8.33 7.76
CA ARG A 140 2.60 8.62 6.91
C ARG A 140 1.36 7.86 7.36
N ILE A 141 1.50 6.59 7.76
CA ILE A 141 0.40 5.81 8.37
C ILE A 141 -0.14 6.52 9.62
N ILE A 142 0.73 6.94 10.54
CA ILE A 142 0.33 7.59 11.78
C ILE A 142 -0.47 8.87 11.50
N LEU A 143 0.04 9.70 10.59
CA LEU A 143 -0.53 11.01 10.31
C LEU A 143 -1.81 10.95 9.44
N ASP A 144 -1.88 10.08 8.43
CA ASP A 144 -3.07 9.95 7.58
C ASP A 144 -4.24 9.30 8.31
N LEU A 145 -3.95 8.36 9.20
CA LEU A 145 -4.95 7.73 10.05
C LEU A 145 -5.21 8.50 11.35
N GLN A 146 -4.56 9.66 11.53
CA GLN A 146 -4.71 10.55 12.69
C GLN A 146 -4.49 9.84 14.05
N LEU A 147 -3.60 8.84 14.08
CA LEU A 147 -3.30 8.06 15.27
C LEU A 147 -2.52 8.86 16.33
N ASP A 148 -1.99 10.02 15.95
CA ASP A 148 -1.35 10.99 16.83
C ASP A 148 -2.34 11.85 17.64
N GLN A 149 -3.63 11.83 17.29
CA GLN A 149 -4.67 12.64 17.92
C GLN A 149 -5.51 11.85 18.94
N VAL A 150 -5.13 10.61 19.27
CA VAL A 150 -5.85 9.78 20.25
C VAL A 150 -5.67 10.37 21.65
N VAL A 151 -6.68 11.12 22.10
CA VAL A 151 -6.83 11.47 23.51
C VAL A 151 -7.17 10.20 24.27
N VAL A 152 -6.27 9.74 25.14
CA VAL A 152 -6.59 8.68 26.09
C VAL A 152 -7.64 9.23 27.05
N ILE A 153 -8.90 8.90 26.81
CA ILE A 153 -9.98 9.15 27.75
C ILE A 153 -9.84 8.09 28.85
N GLY A 154 -9.22 8.48 29.96
CA GLY A 154 -9.14 7.70 31.19
C GLY A 154 -10.44 7.75 31.99
#